data_AF-A0A7W1SWT0-F1
#
_entry.id   AF-A0A7W1SWT0-F1
#
_cell.length_a   1.000
_cell.length_b   1.000
_cell.length_c   1.000
_cell.angle_alpha   90.00
_cell.angle_beta   90.00
_cell.angle_gamma   90.00
#
_symmetry.space_group_name_H-M   'P 1'
#
loop_
_entity.id
_entity.type
_entity.pdbx_description
1 polymer ?
#
loop_
_entity_poly.entity_id
_entity_poly.type
_entity_poly.pdbx_seq_one_letter_code
_entity_poly.pdbx_strand_id
1 'polypeptide(L)'
;MNTSHYELTIRIGEQTYLVEYTPLVQPDGVVPTEWRPDSPLQVRVEKHRILIRLISGEEAETRIVRRLRASVMTRQPCTLASGKIMVGRQG
;
A
#
# COMPACT_ATOMS: atom_id res chain seq x y z
N MET A 1 0.89 -25.17 -4.03
CA MET A 1 0.48 -24.23 -2.97
C MET A 1 0.41 -22.86 -3.61
N ASN A 2 -0.79 -22.34 -3.84
CA ASN A 2 -0.96 -21.03 -4.47
C ASN A 2 -0.88 -19.97 -3.38
N THR A 3 0.24 -19.27 -3.29
CA THR A 3 0.37 -18.09 -2.42
C THR A 3 -0.35 -16.93 -3.08
N SER A 4 -1.32 -16.34 -2.39
CA SER A 4 -2.02 -15.15 -2.87
C SER A 4 -1.11 -13.93 -2.67
N HIS A 5 -0.80 -13.24 -3.76
CA HIS A 5 -0.04 -11.98 -3.77
C HIS A 5 -0.91 -10.88 -4.39
N TYR A 6 -0.94 -9.72 -3.73
CA TYR A 6 -1.70 -8.57 -4.19
C TYR A 6 -0.75 -7.44 -4.58
N GLU A 7 -0.93 -6.92 -5.79
CA GLU A 7 -0.25 -5.72 -6.23
C GLU A 7 -1.07 -4.49 -5.81
N LEU A 8 -0.43 -3.57 -5.08
CA LEU A 8 -1.05 -2.34 -4.60
C LEU A 8 -0.24 -1.16 -5.08
N THR A 9 -0.94 -0.12 -5.57
CA THR A 9 -0.29 1.16 -5.82
C THR A 9 -0.60 2.11 -4.68
N ILE A 10 0.41 2.58 -3.96
CA ILE A 10 0.27 3.50 -2.82
C ILE A 10 0.83 4.86 -3.22
N ARG A 11 -0.02 5.89 -3.24
CA ARG A 11 0.40 7.28 -3.43
C ARG A 11 0.62 7.96 -2.10
N ILE A 12 1.83 8.45 -1.86
CA ILE A 12 2.28 9.12 -0.65
C ILE A 12 2.81 10.50 -1.04
N GLY A 13 2.03 11.55 -0.79
CA GLY A 13 2.32 12.90 -1.30
C GLY A 13 2.46 12.90 -2.82
N GLU A 14 3.64 13.30 -3.31
CA GLU A 14 3.98 13.32 -4.74
C GLU A 14 4.67 12.03 -5.23
N GLN A 15 4.76 11.00 -4.39
CA GLN A 15 5.42 9.75 -4.75
C GLN A 15 4.40 8.65 -4.88
N THR A 16 4.53 7.83 -5.91
CA THR A 16 3.69 6.66 -6.10
C THR A 16 4.57 5.42 -6.02
N TYR A 17 4.15 4.44 -5.23
CA TYR A 17 4.87 3.19 -5.03
C TYR A 17 4.01 2.05 -5.53
N LEU A 18 4.61 1.16 -6.32
CA LEU A 18 4.05 -0.16 -6.52
C LEU A 18 4.61 -1.07 -5.43
N VAL A 19 3.72 -1.70 -4.68
CA VAL A 19 4.07 -2.63 -3.62
C VAL A 19 3.35 -3.96 -3.78
N GLU A 20 3.96 -5.00 -3.26
CA GLU A 20 3.36 -6.33 -3.14
C GLU A 20 2.95 -6.56 -1.68
N TYR A 21 1.72 -7.00 -1.50
CA TYR A 21 1.20 -7.44 -0.22
C TYR A 21 0.98 -8.96 -0.26
N THR A 22 1.54 -9.63 0.75
CA THR A 22 1.30 -11.05 0.99
C THR A 22 0.52 -11.15 2.30
N PRO A 23 -0.75 -11.61 2.28
CA PRO A 23 -1.52 -11.82 3.50
C PRO A 23 -0.81 -12.77 4.47
N LEU A 24 -0.97 -12.49 5.77
CA LEU A 24 -0.44 -13.34 6.84
C LEU A 24 -1.16 -14.70 6.90
N VAL A 25 -2.47 -14.70 6.68
CA VAL A 25 -3.29 -15.92 6.58
C VAL A 25 -3.34 -16.34 5.13
N GLN A 26 -2.87 -17.55 4.80
CA GLN A 26 -2.82 -18.09 3.45
C GLN A 26 -3.56 -19.44 3.40
N PRO A 27 -4.10 -19.86 2.24
CA PRO A 27 -4.10 -19.16 0.94
C PRO A 27 -5.26 -18.17 0.76
N ASP A 28 -6.28 -18.25 1.61
CA ASP A 28 -7.52 -17.44 1.57
C ASP A 28 -7.36 -16.04 2.16
N GLY A 29 -6.13 -15.56 2.27
CA GLY A 29 -5.82 -14.24 2.76
C GLY A 29 -6.40 -13.18 1.84
N VAL A 30 -7.18 -12.26 2.42
CA VAL A 30 -7.79 -11.16 1.68
C VAL A 30 -7.04 -9.86 1.94
N VAL A 31 -7.13 -8.94 0.99
CA VAL A 31 -6.76 -7.55 1.23
C VAL A 31 -7.70 -6.98 2.30
N PRO A 32 -7.20 -6.28 3.34
CA PRO A 32 -8.05 -5.65 4.35
C PRO A 32 -9.13 -4.76 3.71
N THR A 33 -10.38 -4.89 4.16
CA THR A 33 -11.55 -4.18 3.59
C THR A 33 -11.45 -2.65 3.64
N GLU A 34 -10.61 -2.13 4.54
CA GLU A 34 -10.28 -0.72 4.69
C GLU A 34 -9.36 -0.18 3.58
N TRP A 35 -8.65 -1.06 2.86
CA TRP A 35 -7.76 -0.72 1.75
C TRP A 35 -8.55 -0.51 0.46
N ARG A 36 -9.37 0.53 0.46
CA ARG A 36 -10.16 0.92 -0.69
C ARG A 36 -9.43 1.94 -1.55
N PRO A 37 -9.72 1.97 -2.87
CA PRO A 37 -9.34 3.07 -3.73
C PRO A 37 -9.63 4.43 -3.09
N ASP A 38 -8.67 5.34 -3.15
CA ASP A 38 -8.79 6.71 -2.62
C ASP A 38 -9.01 6.85 -1.10
N SER A 39 -9.03 5.75 -0.35
CA SER A 39 -9.11 5.77 1.11
C SER A 39 -7.80 6.29 1.71
N PRO A 40 -7.84 7.23 2.66
CA PRO A 40 -6.64 7.67 3.37
C PRO A 40 -6.11 6.56 4.26
N LEU A 41 -4.80 6.33 4.20
CA LEU A 41 -4.11 5.33 5.02
C LEU A 41 -2.96 5.94 5.78
N GLN A 42 -2.75 5.44 6.99
CA GLN A 42 -1.53 5.73 7.74
C GLN A 42 -0.45 4.75 7.30
N VAL A 43 0.62 5.29 6.72
CA VAL A 43 1.73 4.48 6.22
C VAL A 43 3.07 4.96 6.77
N ARG A 44 3.97 4.02 7.02
CA ARG A 44 5.38 4.26 7.31
C ARG A 44 6.22 3.67 6.19
N VAL A 45 6.96 4.53 5.49
CA VAL A 45 7.86 4.11 4.41
C VAL A 45 9.22 3.77 5.02
N GLU A 46 9.67 2.53 4.79
CA GLU A 46 11.03 2.10 5.07
C GLU A 46 11.78 1.81 3.76
N LYS A 47 13.08 1.51 3.84
CA LYS A 47 13.97 1.43 2.66
C LYS A 47 13.46 0.51 1.55
N HIS A 48 12.89 -0.66 1.91
CA HIS A 48 12.42 -1.66 0.94
C HIS A 48 10.94 -2.07 1.14
N ARG A 49 10.23 -1.44 2.08
CA ARG A 49 8.88 -1.84 2.46
C ARG A 49 8.03 -0.65 2.89
N ILE A 50 6.72 -0.78 2.75
CA ILE A 50 5.75 0.16 3.29
C ILE A 50 4.91 -0.59 4.32
N LEU A 51 4.90 -0.09 5.55
CA LEU A 51 4.05 -0.60 6.63
C LEU A 51 2.76 0.20 6.62
N ILE A 52 1.63 -0.48 6.49
CA ILE A 52 0.30 0.12 6.46
C ILE A 52 -0.38 -0.19 7.78
N ARG A 53 -0.72 0.84 8.55
CA ARG A 53 -1.41 0.66 9.83
C ARG A 53 -2.89 0.40 9.57
N LEU A 54 -3.38 -0.72 10.07
CA LEU A 54 -4.78 -1.11 10.04
C LEU A 54 -5.58 -0.40 11.14
N ILE A 55 -6.90 -0.35 10.98
CA ILE A 55 -7.80 0.17 12.02
C ILE A 55 -7.71 -0.66 13.30
N SER A 56 -7.40 -1.96 13.20
CA SER A 56 -7.15 -2.84 14.37
C SER A 56 -5.93 -2.41 15.19
N GLY A 57 -5.07 -1.53 14.68
CA GLY A 57 -3.81 -1.13 15.27
C GLY A 57 -2.62 -1.98 14.83
N GLU A 58 -2.86 -3.07 14.10
CA GLU A 58 -1.81 -3.90 13.49
C GLU A 58 -1.16 -3.20 12.30
N GLU A 59 0.06 -3.61 11.95
CA GLU A 59 0.78 -3.13 10.77
C GLU A 59 0.87 -4.25 9.73
N ALA A 60 0.36 -4.00 8.53
CA ALA A 60 0.56 -4.89 7.41
C ALA A 60 1.83 -4.51 6.66
N GLU A 61 2.71 -5.49 6.44
CA GLU A 61 3.93 -5.30 5.68
C GLU A 61 3.68 -5.46 4.17
N THR A 62 4.17 -4.51 3.39
CA THR A 62 4.20 -4.58 1.94
C THR A 62 5.61 -4.36 1.41
N ARG A 63 6.00 -5.06 0.35
CA ARG A 63 7.33 -4.93 -0.27
C ARG A 63 7.29 -3.93 -1.40
N ILE A 64 8.21 -2.96 -1.42
CA ILE A 64 8.32 -2.03 -2.55
C ILE A 64 8.92 -2.76 -3.74
N VAL A 65 8.13 -2.88 -4.82
CA VAL A 65 8.58 -3.46 -6.10
C VAL A 65 9.24 -2.39 -6.94
N ARG A 66 8.59 -1.23 -7.07
CA ARG A 66 9.12 -0.09 -7.82
C ARG A 66 8.55 1.22 -7.32
N ARG A 67 9.33 2.29 -7.44
CA ARG A 67 8.82 3.65 -7.32
C ARG A 67 8.34 4.11 -8.69
N LEU A 68 7.07 4.44 -8.80
CA LEU A 68 6.51 5.08 -9.97
C LEU A 68 6.84 6.58 -9.89
N ARG A 69 7.47 7.11 -10.95
CA ARG A 69 7.63 8.56 -11.07
C ARG A 69 6.22 9.14 -11.21
N ALA A 70 5.83 10.00 -10.28
CA ALA A 70 4.59 10.71 -10.42
C ALA A 70 4.66 11.63 -11.65
N SER A 71 3.59 11.64 -12.44
CA SER A 71 3.28 12.82 -13.22
C SER A 71 2.85 13.89 -12.22
N VAL A 72 3.57 15.00 -12.19
CA VAL A 72 3.47 16.07 -11.20
C VAL A 72 2.02 16.56 -11.09
N MET A 73 1.40 16.39 -9.92
CA MET A 73 0.27 17.20 -9.46
C MET A 73 0.45 17.46 -7.95
N THR A 74 1.15 18.57 -7.70
CA THR A 74 1.08 19.56 -6.62
C THR A 74 0.77 19.12 -5.18
N ARG A 75 1.84 19.13 -4.36
CA ARG A 75 2.01 19.67 -2.99
C ARG A 75 0.99 19.36 -1.88
N GLN A 76 1.43 18.58 -0.90
CA GLN A 76 1.20 18.86 0.54
C GLN A 76 2.26 18.15 1.42
N PRO A 77 2.96 18.84 2.35
CA PRO A 77 3.90 18.22 3.28
C PRO A 77 3.22 17.95 4.63
N CYS A 78 3.05 16.68 5.00
CA CYS A 78 2.75 16.30 6.39
C CYS A 78 3.52 15.02 6.73
N THR A 79 4.17 15.02 7.90
CA THR A 79 5.04 13.95 8.43
C THR A 79 4.25 12.69 8.88
N LEU A 80 2.95 12.66 8.64
CA LEU A 80 2.14 11.46 8.45
C LEU A 80 1.67 11.50 7.01
N ALA A 81 2.18 10.57 6.21
CA ALA A 81 1.93 10.64 4.79
C ALA A 81 0.62 9.88 4.50
N SER A 82 -0.45 10.59 4.17
CA SER A 82 -1.72 9.96 3.81
C SER A 82 -1.56 9.23 2.48
N GLY A 83 -1.57 7.90 2.56
CA GLY A 83 -1.51 7.00 1.41
C GLY A 83 -2.88 6.87 0.75
N LYS A 84 -2.97 6.88 -0.58
CA LYS A 84 -4.13 6.33 -1.30
C LYS A 84 -3.74 5.01 -1.94
N ILE A 85 -4.47 3.94 -1.65
CA ILE A 85 -4.34 2.68 -2.38
C ILE A 85 -5.09 2.82 -3.71
N MET A 86 -4.53 2.27 -4.78
CA MET A 86 -5.26 1.89 -5.99
C MET A 86 -5.06 0.38 -6.14
N VAL A 87 -6.13 -0.39 -5.97
CA VAL A 87 -6.07 -1.86 -6.08
C VAL A 87 -6.29 -2.24 -7.54
N GLY A 88 -5.28 -2.84 -8.16
CA GLY A 88 -5.42 -3.57 -9.41
C GLY A 88 -5.44 -5.07 -9.09
N ARG A 89 -6.56 -5.76 -9.30
CA ARG A 89 -6.60 -7.22 -9.22
C ARG A 89 -5.99 -7.77 -10.52
N GLN A 90 -4.84 -8.46 -10.46
CA GLN A 90 -4.45 -9.34 -11.56
C GLN A 90 -5.35 -10.58 -11.51
N GLY A 91 -6.06 -10.83 -12.62
CA GLY A 91 -6.85 -12.02 -12.87
C GLY A 91 -6.07 -13.05 -13.66
#